data_AF-A0A7V5Q1B6-F1
#
_entry.id   AF-A0A7V5Q1B6-F1
#
_cell.length_a   1.000
_cell.length_b   1.000
_cell.length_c   1.000
_cell.angle_alpha   90.00
_cell.angle_beta   90.00
_cell.angle_gamma   90.00
#
_symmetry.space_group_name_H-M   'P 1'
#
loop_
_entity.id
_entity.type
_entity.pdbx_description
1 polymer ?
#
loop_
_entity_poly.entity_id
_entity_poly.type
_entity_poly.pdbx_seq_one_letter_code
_entity_poly.pdbx_strand_id
1 'polypeptide(L)'
;MTESEQKLLQKTIERIAQMRLRIETLDTRKSDSLDFHEVGVWDIKAALEDACHETLFNAKAYRATATDRLNGRVVRTWTLAAIDLEGARERAREQGARRWMYCEDIAIRVEP
;
A
#
# COMPACT_ATOMS: atom_id res chain seq x y z
N MET A 1 7.73 5.74 11.50
CA MET A 1 8.32 5.92 10.17
C MET A 1 9.81 5.78 10.30
N THR A 2 10.37 4.72 9.74
CA THR A 2 11.81 4.43 9.70
C THR A 2 12.50 5.29 8.65
N GLU A 3 13.82 5.44 8.76
CA GLU A 3 14.63 6.20 7.79
C GLU A 3 14.51 5.63 6.36
N SER A 4 14.38 4.31 6.24
CA SER A 4 14.12 3.63 4.96
C SER A 4 12.76 3.96 4.38
N GLU A 5 11.70 4.04 5.21
CA GLU A 5 10.36 4.43 4.78
C GLU A 5 10.33 5.90 4.32
N GLN A 6 11.02 6.79 5.03
CA GLN A 6 11.16 8.19 4.64
C GLN A 6 11.84 8.33 3.27
N LYS A 7 12.93 7.58 3.05
CA LYS A 7 13.64 7.59 1.76
C LYS A 7 12.80 7.06 0.60
N LEU A 8 11.98 6.04 0.84
CA LEU A 8 11.04 5.51 -0.16
C LEU A 8 9.94 6.53 -0.47
N LEU A 9 9.39 7.19 0.55
CA LEU A 9 8.42 8.25 0.39
C LEU A 9 9.00 9.42 -0.42
N GLN A 10 10.22 9.86 -0.09
CA GLN A 10 10.93 10.94 -0.79
C GLN A 10 11.08 10.63 -2.29
N LYS A 11 11.60 9.44 -2.62
CA LYS A 11 11.73 9.01 -4.04
C LYS A 11 10.39 8.98 -4.78
N THR A 12 9.33 8.61 -4.06
CA THR A 12 7.99 8.51 -4.61
C THR A 12 7.44 9.88 -4.96
N ILE A 13 7.51 10.84 -4.04
CA ILE A 13 7.03 12.20 -4.26
C ILE A 13 7.86 12.93 -5.33
N GLU A 14 9.19 12.71 -5.38
CA GLU A 14 10.07 13.26 -6.42
C GLU A 14 9.66 12.77 -7.81
N ARG A 15 9.40 11.47 -7.94
CA ARG A 15 8.93 10.88 -9.20
C ARG A 15 7.60 11.47 -9.65
N ILE A 16 6.64 11.65 -8.73
CA ILE A 16 5.34 12.25 -9.04
C ILE A 16 5.52 13.72 -9.45
N ALA A 17 6.35 14.48 -8.73
CA ALA A 17 6.63 15.88 -9.06
C ALA A 17 7.25 16.04 -10.45
N GLN A 18 8.21 15.19 -10.81
CA GLN A 18 8.80 15.19 -12.15
C GLN A 18 7.78 14.84 -13.23
N MET A 19 6.94 13.82 -12.99
CA MET A 19 5.99 13.31 -13.99
C MET A 19 4.79 14.25 -14.21
N ARG A 20 4.22 14.80 -13.13
CA ARG A 20 2.98 15.59 -13.18
C ARG A 20 3.23 17.08 -13.19
N LEU A 21 4.15 17.56 -12.35
CA LEU A 21 4.41 18.99 -12.16
C LEU A 21 5.58 19.49 -13.01
N ARG A 22 6.35 18.59 -13.64
CA ARG A 22 7.57 18.88 -14.42
C ARG A 22 8.63 19.62 -13.60
N ILE A 23 8.63 19.39 -12.29
CA ILE A 23 9.59 19.95 -11.35
C ILE A 23 10.73 18.94 -11.19
N GLU A 24 11.96 19.36 -11.47
CA GLU A 24 13.14 18.49 -11.43
C GLU A 24 13.45 17.99 -10.01
N THR A 25 13.34 18.89 -9.03
CA THR A 25 13.61 18.61 -7.61
C THR A 25 12.66 19.40 -6.71
N LEU A 26 12.27 18.81 -5.59
CA LEU A 26 11.51 19.48 -4.53
C LEU A 26 12.42 20.17 -3.49
N ASP A 27 13.75 20.11 -3.68
CA ASP A 27 14.71 20.83 -2.85
C ASP A 27 14.77 22.32 -3.20
N THR A 28 14.87 23.18 -2.19
CA THR A 28 15.01 24.63 -2.37
C THR A 28 16.41 24.98 -2.92
N ARG A 29 16.45 25.66 -4.07
CA ARG A 29 17.69 26.07 -4.76
C ARG A 29 18.08 27.53 -4.49
N LYS A 30 17.26 28.28 -3.73
CA LYS A 30 17.44 29.70 -3.39
C LYS A 30 17.57 30.58 -4.64
N SER A 31 16.79 30.26 -5.66
CA SER A 31 16.77 30.98 -6.93
C SER A 31 15.33 31.06 -7.41
N ASP A 32 14.79 32.28 -7.51
CA ASP A 32 13.38 32.48 -7.84
C ASP A 32 12.97 31.76 -9.14
N SER A 33 13.80 31.83 -10.18
CA SER A 33 13.53 31.15 -11.46
C SER A 33 13.52 29.61 -11.39
N LEU A 34 14.08 29.03 -10.33
CA LEU A 34 14.18 27.59 -10.13
C LEU A 34 13.22 27.08 -9.05
N ASP A 35 12.80 27.94 -8.11
CA ASP A 35 11.95 27.59 -6.98
C ASP A 35 10.47 27.96 -7.21
N PHE A 36 10.16 28.88 -8.13
CA PHE A 36 8.79 29.24 -8.49
C PHE A 36 8.37 28.53 -9.79
N HIS A 37 7.28 27.77 -9.71
CA HIS A 37 6.70 27.06 -10.84
C HIS A 37 5.24 27.47 -11.04
N GLU A 38 4.89 27.85 -12.26
CA GLU A 38 3.49 27.97 -12.67
C GLU A 38 2.96 26.59 -13.03
N VAL A 39 2.02 26.10 -12.23
CA VAL A 39 1.43 24.76 -12.39
C VAL A 39 -0.07 24.86 -12.54
N GLY A 40 -0.62 24.13 -13.52
CA GLY A 40 -2.05 24.03 -13.70
C GLY A 40 -2.72 23.33 -12.52
N VAL A 41 -3.90 23.81 -12.11
CA VAL A 41 -4.69 23.17 -11.04
C VAL A 41 -4.99 21.70 -11.36
N TRP A 42 -5.13 21.36 -12.64
CA TRP A 42 -5.32 19.99 -13.13
C TRP A 42 -4.13 19.09 -12.84
N ASP A 43 -2.90 19.60 -13.02
CA ASP A 43 -1.67 18.86 -12.78
C ASP A 43 -1.43 18.66 -11.28
N ILE A 44 -1.75 19.67 -10.47
CA ILE A 44 -1.73 19.56 -9.00
C ILE A 44 -2.71 18.48 -8.54
N LYS A 45 -3.94 18.51 -9.06
CA LYS A 45 -4.95 17.49 -8.74
C LYS A 45 -4.45 16.09 -9.11
N ALA A 46 -3.93 15.90 -10.32
CA ALA A 46 -3.42 14.61 -10.77
C ALA A 46 -2.23 14.12 -9.93
N ALA A 47 -1.33 15.01 -9.52
CA ALA A 47 -0.22 14.68 -8.63
C ALA A 47 -0.70 14.21 -7.26
N LEU A 48 -1.70 14.88 -6.68
CA LEU A 48 -2.28 14.48 -5.40
C LEU A 48 -3.03 13.15 -5.50
N GLU A 49 -3.78 12.93 -6.58
CA GLU A 49 -4.47 11.66 -6.83
C GLU A 49 -3.47 10.50 -6.96
N ASP A 50 -2.36 10.68 -7.68
CA ASP A 50 -1.30 9.68 -7.79
C ASP A 50 -0.63 9.41 -6.44
N ALA A 51 -0.33 10.45 -5.65
CA ALA A 51 0.27 10.29 -4.32
C ALA A 51 -0.67 9.54 -3.35
N CYS A 52 -1.96 9.86 -3.37
CA CYS A 52 -2.97 9.13 -2.61
C CYS A 52 -3.11 7.69 -3.10
N HIS A 53 -3.10 7.46 -4.41
CA HIS A 53 -3.18 6.10 -4.94
C HIS A 53 -1.97 5.27 -4.51
N GLU A 54 -0.77 5.83 -4.54
CA GLU A 54 0.45 5.10 -4.20
C GLU A 54 0.60 4.84 -2.70
N THR A 55 0.21 5.78 -1.86
CA THR A 55 0.13 5.57 -0.40
C THR A 55 -0.91 4.52 -0.05
N LEU A 56 -2.09 4.56 -0.68
CA LEU A 56 -3.10 3.52 -0.55
C LEU A 56 -2.58 2.19 -1.11
N PHE A 57 -1.89 2.15 -2.25
CA PHE A 57 -1.35 0.92 -2.84
C PHE A 57 -0.28 0.26 -1.96
N ASN A 58 0.61 1.07 -1.39
CA ASN A 58 1.62 0.59 -0.44
C ASN A 58 0.98 0.12 0.87
N ALA A 59 -0.07 0.79 1.35
CA ALA A 59 -0.88 0.29 2.45
C ALA A 59 -1.65 -0.99 2.06
N LYS A 60 -2.08 -1.13 0.80
CA LYS A 60 -2.80 -2.30 0.24
C LYS A 60 -1.94 -3.56 0.05
N ALA A 61 -0.68 -3.53 0.47
CA ALA A 61 0.22 -4.67 0.46
C ALA A 61 0.31 -5.36 1.84
N TYR A 62 -0.79 -5.45 2.60
CA TYR A 62 -0.80 -6.23 3.83
C TYR A 62 -0.57 -7.70 3.50
N ARG A 63 0.54 -8.26 4.02
CA ARG A 63 0.74 -9.71 4.11
C ARG A 63 -0.05 -10.20 5.31
N ALA A 64 -1.26 -10.66 5.06
CA ALA A 64 -2.02 -11.35 6.07
C ALA A 64 -1.62 -12.82 6.07
N THR A 65 -1.32 -13.37 7.24
CA THR A 65 -1.21 -14.81 7.42
C THR A 65 -2.58 -15.32 7.85
N ALA A 66 -3.11 -16.27 7.09
CA ALA A 66 -4.32 -16.99 7.45
C ALA A 66 -3.91 -18.37 7.96
N THR A 67 -4.51 -18.75 9.08
CA THR A 67 -4.23 -20.00 9.77
C THR A 67 -5.52 -20.78 9.94
N ASP A 68 -5.50 -22.01 9.44
CA ASP A 68 -6.58 -22.97 9.64
C ASP A 68 -6.46 -23.63 11.00
N ARG A 69 -7.60 -23.77 11.70
CA ARG A 69 -7.68 -24.52 12.95
C ARG A 69 -8.73 -25.63 12.86
N LEU A 70 -8.37 -26.80 13.40
CA LEU A 70 -9.28 -27.93 13.60
C LEU A 70 -9.12 -28.41 15.06
N ASN A 71 -10.21 -28.47 15.82
CA ASN A 71 -10.19 -28.83 17.25
C ASN A 71 -9.18 -28.01 18.09
N GLY A 72 -9.07 -26.71 17.80
CA GLY A 72 -8.14 -25.80 18.49
C GLY A 72 -6.65 -25.95 18.12
N ARG A 73 -6.28 -26.89 17.24
CA ARG A 73 -4.91 -27.02 16.73
C ARG A 73 -4.76 -26.34 15.38
N VAL A 74 -3.65 -25.63 15.21
CA VAL A 74 -3.24 -25.09 13.90
C VAL A 74 -2.90 -26.24 12.98
N VAL A 75 -3.62 -26.36 11.87
CA VAL A 75 -3.37 -27.40 10.87
C VAL A 75 -2.58 -26.87 9.68
N ARG A 76 -2.78 -25.59 9.31
CA ARG A 76 -2.08 -24.96 8.19
C ARG A 76 -1.93 -23.46 8.37
N THR A 77 -0.87 -22.90 7.80
CA THR A 77 -0.65 -21.45 7.69
C THR A 77 -0.30 -21.13 6.24
N TRP A 78 -0.92 -20.08 5.70
CA TRP A 78 -0.56 -19.53 4.39
C TRP A 78 -0.64 -18.02 4.39
N THR A 79 0.04 -17.42 3.42
CA THR A 79 0.09 -15.97 3.26
C THR A 79 -0.86 -15.54 2.16
N LEU A 80 -1.64 -14.49 2.40
CA LEU A 80 -2.46 -13.82 1.40
C LEU A 80 -2.11 -12.33 1.35
N ALA A 81 -2.11 -11.78 0.15
CA ALA A 81 -1.98 -10.34 -0.06
C ALA A 81 -3.38 -9.73 -0.02
N ALA A 82 -3.55 -8.64 0.73
CA ALA A 82 -4.82 -7.97 0.82
C ALA A 82 -4.75 -6.45 0.88
N ILE A 83 -5.70 -5.83 0.17
CA ILE A 83 -5.97 -4.40 0.11
C ILE A 83 -6.32 -3.83 1.50
N ASP A 84 -7.05 -4.61 2.30
CA ASP A 84 -7.50 -4.26 3.65
C ASP A 84 -7.85 -5.54 4.46
N LEU A 85 -8.18 -5.39 5.75
CA LEU A 85 -8.53 -6.51 6.66
C LEU A 85 -9.81 -7.23 6.23
N GLU A 86 -10.79 -6.50 5.69
CA GLU A 86 -12.08 -7.06 5.30
C GLU A 86 -11.95 -7.91 4.04
N GLY A 87 -11.26 -7.41 3.01
CA GLY A 87 -10.87 -8.15 1.82
C GLY A 87 -9.87 -9.28 2.11
N ALA A 88 -9.06 -9.19 3.17
CA ALA A 88 -8.28 -10.33 3.68
C ALA A 88 -9.19 -11.45 4.18
N ARG A 89 -10.21 -11.12 4.97
CA ARG A 89 -11.22 -12.07 5.47
C ARG A 89 -12.03 -12.69 4.35
N GLU A 90 -12.48 -11.88 3.40
CA GLU A 90 -13.26 -12.35 2.26
C GLU A 90 -12.46 -13.30 1.38
N ARG A 91 -11.24 -12.92 0.98
CA ARG A 91 -10.36 -13.83 0.21
C ARG A 91 -10.01 -15.10 0.97
N ALA A 92 -9.81 -15.02 2.27
CA ALA A 92 -9.55 -16.19 3.09
C ALA A 92 -10.76 -17.14 3.10
N ARG A 93 -11.98 -16.60 3.23
CA ARG A 93 -13.23 -17.38 3.13
C ARG A 93 -13.41 -17.99 1.75
N GLU A 94 -13.21 -17.23 0.68
CA GLU A 94 -13.35 -17.73 -0.70
C GLU A 94 -12.35 -18.85 -1.00
N GLN A 95 -11.08 -18.70 -0.59
CA GLN A 95 -10.07 -19.73 -0.79
C GLN A 95 -10.31 -20.95 0.10
N GLY A 96 -10.76 -20.74 1.35
CA GLY A 96 -11.19 -21.82 2.25
C GLY A 96 -12.37 -22.61 1.68
N ALA A 97 -13.38 -21.91 1.14
CA ALA A 97 -14.57 -22.50 0.52
C ALA A 97 -14.24 -23.29 -0.76
N ARG A 98 -13.31 -22.78 -1.58
CA ARG A 98 -12.85 -23.48 -2.79
C ARG A 98 -12.06 -24.76 -2.49
N ARG A 99 -11.48 -24.88 -1.29
CA ARG A 99 -10.51 -25.93 -0.97
C ARG A 99 -11.06 -27.10 -0.14
N TRP A 100 -12.37 -27.10 0.16
CA TRP A 100 -13.13 -28.22 0.77
C TRP A 100 -12.30 -29.08 1.73
N MET A 101 -11.98 -28.57 2.93
CA MET A 101 -11.45 -29.40 4.01
C MET A 101 -11.62 -28.71 5.37
N TYR A 102 -12.70 -29.07 6.09
CA TYR A 102 -12.83 -29.01 7.57
C TYR A 102 -12.14 -27.83 8.29
N CYS A 103 -12.50 -26.58 7.99
CA CYS A 103 -12.10 -25.45 8.82
C CYS A 103 -13.32 -24.86 9.51
N GLU A 104 -13.36 -24.99 10.83
CA GLU A 104 -14.39 -24.37 11.68
C GLU A 104 -14.14 -22.86 11.81
N ASP A 105 -12.87 -22.43 11.81
CA ASP A 105 -12.47 -21.02 11.92
C ASP A 105 -11.16 -20.72 11.16
N ILE A 106 -11.10 -19.55 10.50
CA ILE A 106 -9.88 -19.00 9.90
C ILE A 106 -9.38 -17.83 10.77
N ALA A 107 -8.22 -18.01 11.41
CA ALA A 107 -7.57 -16.94 12.15
C ALA A 107 -6.67 -16.12 11.21
N ILE A 108 -6.92 -14.82 11.10
CA ILE A 108 -6.10 -13.92 10.29
C ILE A 108 -5.22 -13.07 11.21
N ARG A 109 -3.90 -13.22 11.08
CA ARG A 109 -2.92 -12.36 11.73
C ARG A 109 -2.28 -11.47 10.66
N VAL A 110 -2.45 -10.16 10.83
CA VAL A 110 -1.76 -9.16 10.03
C VAL A 110 -0.45 -8.84 10.74
N GLU A 111 0.67 -9.04 10.05
CA GLU A 111 1.95 -8.48 10.49
C GLU A 111 2.06 -7.06 9.89
N PRO A 112 2.46 -6.05 10.70
CA PRO A 112 2.61 -4.68 10.24
C PRO A 112 3.72 -4.53 9.19
#